data_AF-A0A0N4UPC6-F1
#
_entry.id   AF-A0A0N4UPC6-F1
#
_cell.length_a   1.000
_cell.length_b   1.000
_cell.length_c   1.000
_cell.angle_alpha   90.00
_cell.angle_beta   90.00
_cell.angle_gamma   90.00
#
_symmetry.space_group_name_H-M   'P 1'
#
loop_
_entity.id
_entity.type
_entity.pdbx_description
1 polymer ?
#
loop_
_entity_poly.entity_id
_entity_poly.type
_entity_poly.pdbx_seq_one_letter_code
_entity_poly.pdbx_strand_id
1 'polypeptide(L)'
;MTIIIHDKISEEPEIDCGHSAIMIKVKTSRQKPSYIFAKGYFRKEGCIFNNTDTANFTLEQCNINKKRQINPRGMAYSMTVIVQLHPLFITKVDRAYNIRCFYMEANKIVDAELDVSELTTSILDSGHVMPQCSYTLHRDSANGPILRYARVGDIIYHVWDCPSDVYVMLVHSCFILDGQGGEHKVIDSYGSINLPLFCLFC
;
A
#
# COMPACT_ATOMS: atom_id res chain seq x y z
N MET A 1 -17.22 4.11 31.55
CA MET A 1 -16.12 4.12 30.56
C MET A 1 -16.47 3.09 29.49
N THR A 2 -17.06 3.53 28.37
CA THR A 2 -17.47 2.62 27.30
C THR A 2 -16.21 2.17 26.56
N ILE A 3 -15.84 0.91 26.73
CA ILE A 3 -14.73 0.32 25.97
C ILE A 3 -15.23 0.21 24.53
N ILE A 4 -14.78 1.12 23.67
CA ILE A 4 -14.92 0.95 22.22
C ILE A 4 -13.89 -0.10 21.83
N ILE A 5 -14.34 -1.36 21.83
CA ILE A 5 -13.54 -2.49 21.38
C ILE A 5 -13.43 -2.34 19.87
N HIS A 6 -12.26 -1.93 19.40
CA HIS A 6 -12.01 -1.76 17.98
C HIS A 6 -11.99 -3.15 17.35
N ASP A 7 -12.83 -3.37 16.33
CA ASP A 7 -12.79 -4.61 15.58
C ASP A 7 -11.42 -4.78 14.92
N LYS A 8 -10.92 -6.00 14.99
CA LYS A 8 -9.61 -6.37 14.47
C LYS A 8 -9.80 -7.45 13.42
N ILE A 9 -9.12 -7.31 12.28
CA ILE A 9 -9.03 -8.38 11.29
C ILE A 9 -8.28 -9.54 11.93
N SER A 10 -8.94 -10.69 12.02
CA SER A 10 -8.52 -11.82 12.88
C SER A 10 -7.40 -12.62 12.25
N GLU A 11 -7.45 -12.80 10.93
CA GLU A 11 -6.57 -13.67 10.15
C GLU A 11 -6.26 -13.04 8.78
N GLU A 12 -5.27 -13.59 8.10
CA GLU A 12 -4.94 -13.24 6.72
C GLU A 12 -6.10 -13.67 5.80
N PRO A 13 -6.50 -12.84 4.81
CA PRO A 13 -7.67 -13.11 3.99
C PRO A 13 -7.45 -14.33 3.07
N GLU A 14 -8.53 -15.05 2.79
CA GLU A 14 -8.54 -16.12 1.78
C GLU A 14 -8.67 -15.49 0.39
N ILE A 15 -7.79 -15.90 -0.53
CA ILE A 15 -7.74 -15.39 -1.91
C ILE A 15 -7.99 -16.55 -2.86
N ASP A 16 -8.95 -16.37 -3.77
CA ASP A 16 -9.26 -17.31 -4.84
C ASP A 16 -9.07 -16.63 -6.20
N CYS A 17 -8.14 -17.18 -6.99
CA CYS A 17 -7.74 -16.68 -8.30
C CYS A 17 -8.54 -17.41 -9.38
N GLY A 18 -9.76 -16.94 -9.64
CA GLY A 18 -10.63 -17.48 -10.68
C GLY A 18 -10.22 -17.06 -12.10
N HIS A 19 -10.83 -17.69 -13.11
CA HIS A 19 -10.48 -17.42 -14.52
C HIS A 19 -10.78 -15.97 -14.98
N SER A 20 -11.82 -15.33 -14.46
CA SER A 20 -12.26 -13.98 -14.87
C SER A 20 -12.19 -12.93 -13.76
N ALA A 21 -12.05 -13.36 -12.50
CA ALA A 21 -12.12 -12.50 -11.35
C ALA A 21 -11.30 -13.04 -10.18
N ILE A 22 -10.81 -12.14 -9.33
CA ILE A 22 -10.10 -12.46 -8.09
C ILE A 22 -11.06 -12.22 -6.94
N MET A 23 -11.38 -13.28 -6.21
CA MET A 23 -12.21 -13.20 -5.03
C MET A 23 -11.32 -13.10 -3.79
N ILE A 24 -11.63 -12.15 -2.91
CA ILE A 24 -11.03 -12.02 -1.59
C ILE A 24 -12.12 -12.20 -0.54
N LYS A 25 -11.84 -13.03 0.46
CA LYS A 25 -12.71 -13.28 1.60
C LYS A 25 -11.96 -12.92 2.88
N VAL A 26 -12.47 -11.90 3.58
CA VAL A 26 -11.87 -11.34 4.78
C VAL A 26 -12.57 -11.91 6.01
N LYS A 27 -11.79 -12.42 6.97
CA LYS A 27 -12.30 -12.84 8.28
C LYS A 27 -12.10 -11.74 9.31
N THR A 28 -13.21 -11.14 9.75
CA THR A 28 -13.24 -10.18 10.86
C THR A 28 -13.76 -10.83 12.13
N SER A 29 -13.35 -10.28 13.29
CA SER A 29 -13.66 -10.89 14.59
C SER A 29 -15.10 -10.68 15.06
N ARG A 30 -15.77 -9.59 14.66
CA ARG A 30 -17.18 -9.34 15.04
C ARG A 30 -18.03 -8.81 13.90
N GLN A 31 -17.63 -7.69 13.28
CA GLN A 31 -18.44 -7.04 12.25
C GLN A 31 -17.80 -7.14 10.86
N LYS A 32 -18.64 -7.12 9.83
CA LYS A 32 -18.19 -7.04 8.44
C LYS A 32 -17.48 -5.71 8.21
N PRO A 33 -16.45 -5.66 7.35
CA PRO A 33 -15.86 -4.40 6.92
C PRO A 33 -16.91 -3.46 6.34
N SER A 34 -16.80 -2.17 6.64
CA SER A 34 -17.65 -1.16 6.01
C SER A 34 -17.40 -1.12 4.51
N TYR A 35 -16.13 -1.17 4.10
CA TYR A 35 -15.74 -1.20 2.69
C TYR A 35 -14.59 -2.17 2.43
N ILE A 36 -14.64 -2.86 1.30
CA ILE A 36 -13.51 -3.53 0.66
C ILE A 36 -13.37 -2.93 -0.73
N PHE A 37 -12.20 -2.38 -1.07
CA PHE A 37 -12.03 -1.69 -2.35
C PHE A 37 -10.62 -1.76 -2.90
N ALA A 38 -10.49 -1.62 -4.23
CA ALA A 38 -9.18 -1.53 -4.87
C ALA A 38 -8.56 -0.15 -4.63
N LYS A 39 -7.30 -0.12 -4.20
CA LYS A 39 -6.54 1.11 -3.91
C LYS A 39 -6.60 2.07 -5.10
N GLY A 40 -7.08 3.29 -4.86
CA GLY A 40 -7.22 4.32 -5.90
C GLY A 40 -8.50 4.25 -6.75
N TYR A 41 -9.38 3.28 -6.49
CA TYR A 41 -10.60 3.05 -7.28
C TYR A 41 -11.88 3.04 -6.43
N PHE A 42 -11.87 3.73 -5.28
CA PHE A 42 -13.03 3.76 -4.37
C PHE A 42 -14.30 4.32 -5.03
N ARG A 43 -14.13 5.28 -5.96
CA ARG A 43 -15.25 5.91 -6.67
C ARG A 43 -15.71 5.15 -7.92
N LYS A 44 -15.09 4.01 -8.23
CA LYS A 44 -15.40 3.22 -9.43
C LYS A 44 -16.29 2.03 -9.07
N GLU A 45 -17.45 1.96 -9.68
CA GLU A 45 -18.33 0.78 -9.54
C GLU A 45 -17.61 -0.50 -9.95
N GLY A 46 -17.90 -1.60 -9.25
CA GLY A 46 -17.20 -2.88 -9.40
C GLY A 46 -15.83 -2.95 -8.71
N CYS A 47 -15.32 -1.83 -8.19
CA CYS A 47 -14.06 -1.76 -7.44
C CYS A 47 -14.23 -1.46 -5.95
N ILE A 48 -15.48 -1.38 -5.49
CA ILE A 48 -15.88 -1.13 -4.10
C ILE A 48 -17.02 -2.09 -3.72
N PHE A 49 -16.94 -2.62 -2.51
CA PHE A 49 -17.90 -3.55 -1.94
C PHE A 49 -18.24 -3.12 -0.52
N ASN A 50 -19.53 -2.94 -0.23
CA ASN A 50 -20.00 -2.35 1.01
C ASN A 50 -20.56 -3.40 1.96
N ASN A 51 -20.25 -3.28 3.25
CA ASN A 51 -20.80 -4.11 4.33
C ASN A 51 -20.76 -5.63 4.02
N THR A 52 -19.65 -6.08 3.44
CA THR A 52 -19.44 -7.47 3.03
C THR A 52 -18.04 -7.92 3.42
N ASP A 53 -17.96 -9.21 3.72
CA ASP A 53 -16.78 -9.99 4.01
C ASP A 53 -16.14 -10.57 2.74
N THR A 54 -16.86 -10.54 1.61
CA THR A 54 -16.37 -11.03 0.31
C THR A 54 -16.41 -9.93 -0.75
N ALA A 55 -15.32 -9.77 -1.50
CA ALA A 55 -15.22 -8.87 -2.65
C ALA A 55 -14.71 -9.66 -3.87
N ASN A 56 -15.27 -9.36 -5.05
CA ASN A 56 -14.97 -10.08 -6.27
C ASN A 56 -14.54 -9.11 -7.39
N PHE A 57 -13.24 -9.03 -7.63
CA PHE A 57 -12.66 -8.06 -8.57
C PHE A 57 -12.45 -8.68 -9.94
N THR A 58 -13.22 -8.22 -10.93
CA THR A 58 -13.07 -8.63 -12.34
C THR A 58 -11.69 -8.24 -12.89
N LEU A 59 -10.99 -9.16 -13.57
CA LEU A 59 -9.62 -8.97 -14.07
C LEU A 59 -9.46 -7.83 -15.10
N GLU A 60 -10.57 -7.38 -15.70
CA GLU A 60 -10.61 -6.28 -16.66
C GLU A 60 -10.90 -4.92 -16.04
N GLN A 61 -11.25 -4.88 -14.76
CA GLN A 61 -11.63 -3.67 -14.03
C GLN A 61 -10.55 -3.28 -13.00
N CYS A 62 -10.76 -2.15 -12.33
CA CYS A 62 -9.93 -1.67 -11.21
C CYS A 62 -8.43 -1.49 -11.51
N ASN A 63 -8.08 -1.45 -12.80
CA ASN A 63 -6.73 -1.29 -13.33
C ASN A 63 -5.71 -2.24 -12.68
N ILE A 64 -6.11 -3.51 -12.51
CA ILE A 64 -5.26 -4.57 -11.99
C ILE A 64 -3.98 -4.63 -12.85
N ASN A 65 -2.82 -4.57 -12.20
CA ASN A 65 -1.54 -4.55 -12.88
C ASN A 65 -1.25 -5.95 -13.46
N LYS A 66 -1.14 -6.01 -14.80
CA LYS A 66 -0.90 -7.24 -15.55
C LYS A 66 0.54 -7.23 -16.05
N LYS A 67 1.32 -8.23 -15.66
CA LYS A 67 2.72 -8.38 -16.07
C LYS A 67 2.93 -9.77 -16.67
N ARG A 68 3.40 -9.82 -17.93
CA ARG A 68 3.89 -11.06 -18.53
C ARG A 68 5.16 -11.50 -17.80
N GLN A 69 5.20 -12.77 -17.42
CA GLN A 69 6.35 -13.40 -16.80
C GLN A 69 6.90 -14.45 -17.77
N ILE A 70 8.22 -14.42 -17.98
CA ILE A 70 8.88 -15.27 -18.98
C ILE A 70 9.24 -16.63 -18.37
N ASN A 71 9.60 -16.65 -17.08
CA ASN A 71 9.99 -17.85 -16.37
C ASN A 71 9.44 -17.88 -14.92
N PRO A 72 8.53 -18.81 -14.57
CA PRO A 72 7.75 -19.63 -15.49
C PRO A 72 6.89 -18.76 -16.41
N ARG A 73 6.60 -19.28 -17.61
CA ARG A 73 5.85 -18.55 -18.62
C ARG A 73 4.39 -18.40 -18.18
N GLY A 74 3.90 -17.16 -18.14
CA GLY A 74 2.54 -16.89 -17.68
C GLY A 74 2.24 -15.41 -17.48
N MET A 75 1.13 -15.15 -16.81
CA MET A 75 0.62 -13.82 -16.53
C MET A 75 0.47 -13.62 -15.02
N ALA A 76 1.17 -12.63 -14.48
CA ALA A 76 0.99 -12.16 -13.12
C ALA A 76 0.00 -11.00 -13.08
N TYR A 77 -1.03 -11.12 -12.26
CA TYR A 77 -1.99 -10.07 -11.95
C TYR A 77 -1.77 -9.62 -10.52
N SER A 78 -1.59 -8.32 -10.31
CA SER A 78 -1.38 -7.75 -8.98
C SER A 78 -2.28 -6.54 -8.73
N MET A 79 -2.82 -6.44 -7.52
CA MET A 79 -3.57 -5.27 -7.08
C MET A 79 -3.40 -5.06 -5.58
N THR A 80 -3.63 -3.84 -5.11
CA THR A 80 -3.73 -3.57 -3.67
C THR A 80 -5.19 -3.39 -3.30
N VAL A 81 -5.67 -4.18 -2.35
CA VAL A 81 -7.04 -4.09 -1.81
C VAL A 81 -6.97 -3.48 -0.41
N ILE A 82 -7.82 -2.50 -0.14
CA ILE A 82 -7.97 -1.88 1.18
C ILE A 82 -9.25 -2.41 1.82
N VAL A 83 -9.11 -2.90 3.06
CA VAL A 83 -10.22 -3.33 3.93
C VAL A 83 -10.38 -2.26 5.00
N GLN A 84 -11.48 -1.52 4.91
CA GLN A 84 -11.81 -0.43 5.81
C GLN A 84 -12.96 -0.85 6.73
N LEU A 85 -12.70 -0.86 8.05
CA LEU A 85 -13.69 -1.26 9.05
C LEU A 85 -14.62 -0.11 9.41
N HIS A 86 -14.12 1.13 9.42
CA HIS A 86 -14.90 2.30 9.83
C HIS A 86 -15.66 2.92 8.64
N PRO A 87 -16.95 3.29 8.78
CA PRO A 87 -17.79 3.72 7.65
C PRO A 87 -17.46 5.10 7.07
N LEU A 88 -16.64 5.91 7.74
CA LEU A 88 -16.39 7.30 7.35
C LEU A 88 -14.95 7.60 6.94
N PHE A 89 -13.96 6.88 7.46
CA PHE A 89 -12.54 7.23 7.29
C PHE A 89 -11.66 6.01 7.51
N ILE A 90 -10.43 6.06 6.99
CA ILE A 90 -9.46 4.97 7.10
C ILE A 90 -8.78 5.06 8.47
N THR A 91 -8.81 3.97 9.22
CA THR A 91 -8.24 3.89 10.56
C THR A 91 -7.06 2.94 10.62
N LYS A 92 -6.30 2.95 11.72
CA LYS A 92 -5.14 2.04 11.87
C LYS A 92 -5.50 0.55 11.89
N VAL A 93 -6.75 0.20 12.23
CA VAL A 93 -7.20 -1.19 12.22
C VAL A 93 -7.51 -1.69 10.81
N ASP A 94 -7.58 -0.78 9.84
CA ASP A 94 -7.72 -1.09 8.42
C ASP A 94 -6.44 -1.69 7.87
N ARG A 95 -6.58 -2.47 6.80
CA ARG A 95 -5.46 -3.21 6.22
C ARG A 95 -5.44 -3.07 4.71
N ALA A 96 -4.24 -2.90 4.18
CA ALA A 96 -3.97 -2.96 2.75
C ALA A 96 -3.26 -4.28 2.43
N TYR A 97 -3.82 -5.05 1.51
CA TYR A 97 -3.29 -6.33 1.05
C TYR A 97 -2.83 -6.22 -0.40
N ASN A 98 -1.55 -6.53 -0.67
CA ASN A 98 -1.05 -6.65 -2.03
C ASN A 98 -1.30 -8.08 -2.52
N ILE A 99 -2.36 -8.24 -3.31
CA ILE A 99 -2.78 -9.53 -3.86
C ILE A 99 -2.02 -9.76 -5.16
N ARG A 100 -1.47 -10.97 -5.33
CA ARG A 100 -0.83 -11.41 -6.57
C ARG A 100 -1.33 -12.79 -6.99
N CYS A 101 -2.06 -12.85 -8.09
CA CYS A 101 -2.44 -14.10 -8.76
C CYS A 101 -1.50 -14.36 -9.93
N PHE A 102 -1.04 -15.60 -10.11
CA PHE A 102 -0.21 -15.99 -11.24
C PHE A 102 -0.88 -17.12 -12.04
N TYR A 103 -1.11 -16.86 -13.33
CA TYR A 103 -1.71 -17.82 -14.26
C TYR A 103 -0.60 -18.34 -15.18
N MET A 104 -0.19 -19.59 -14.98
CA MET A 104 0.78 -20.24 -15.87
C MET A 104 0.17 -20.49 -17.25
N GLU A 105 0.93 -20.19 -18.30
CA GLU A 105 0.66 -20.77 -19.62
C GLU A 105 1.02 -22.25 -19.54
N ALA A 106 0.02 -23.13 -19.65
CA ALA A 106 0.23 -24.56 -19.63
C ALA A 106 0.93 -25.00 -20.93
N ASN A 107 2.25 -24.97 -20.95
CA ASN A 107 3.03 -25.74 -21.90
C ASN A 107 3.29 -27.12 -21.30
N LYS A 108 2.54 -28.14 -21.75
CA LYS A 108 2.95 -29.55 -21.58
C LYS A 108 4.04 -29.84 -22.60
N ILE A 109 5.30 -29.55 -22.26
CA ILE A 109 6.45 -30.10 -22.96
C ILE A 109 7.40 -30.62 -21.87
N VAL A 110 7.55 -31.94 -21.83
CA VAL A 110 8.60 -32.62 -21.06
C VAL A 110 9.82 -32.56 -21.96
N ASP A 111 10.70 -31.59 -21.76
CA ASP A 111 12.04 -31.66 -22.34
C ASP A 111 13.04 -30.95 -21.42
N ALA A 112 14.11 -31.68 -21.12
CA ALA A 112 15.25 -31.25 -20.35
C ALA A 112 16.29 -30.69 -21.33
N GLU A 113 16.69 -29.43 -21.20
CA GLU A 113 17.90 -28.97 -21.87
C GLU A 113 18.51 -27.77 -21.12
N LEU A 114 19.69 -28.03 -20.60
CA LEU A 114 20.86 -27.19 -20.35
C LEU A 114 20.71 -25.65 -20.30
N ASP A 115 20.98 -25.10 -19.11
CA ASP A 115 21.20 -23.67 -18.88
C ASP A 115 22.63 -23.30 -19.29
N VAL A 116 22.79 -22.34 -20.19
CA VAL A 116 24.08 -21.77 -20.60
C VAL A 116 24.18 -20.39 -19.95
N SER A 117 24.97 -20.30 -18.88
CA SER A 117 25.18 -19.06 -18.14
C SER A 117 26.00 -18.06 -18.97
N GLU A 118 25.45 -16.86 -19.21
CA GLU A 118 26.21 -15.71 -19.71
C GLU A 118 27.18 -15.19 -18.64
N LEU A 119 28.32 -14.64 -19.09
CA LEU A 119 29.31 -14.01 -18.21
C LEU A 119 28.68 -12.86 -17.41
N THR A 120 28.69 -12.97 -16.09
CA THR A 120 28.31 -11.90 -15.18
C THR A 120 29.39 -10.82 -15.16
N THR A 121 29.11 -9.66 -15.76
CA THR A 121 29.92 -8.46 -15.59
C THR A 121 29.79 -7.99 -14.14
N SER A 122 30.91 -7.97 -13.40
CA SER A 122 30.97 -7.35 -12.09
C SER A 122 30.97 -5.83 -12.24
N ILE A 123 29.98 -5.17 -11.66
CA ILE A 123 29.94 -3.72 -11.57
C ILE A 123 30.89 -3.32 -10.44
N LEU A 124 32.00 -2.65 -10.79
CA LEU A 124 32.92 -2.05 -9.84
C LEU A 124 32.33 -0.69 -9.43
N ASP A 125 31.37 -0.68 -8.51
CA ASP A 125 30.73 0.55 -8.05
C ASP A 125 31.57 1.21 -6.95
N SER A 126 32.30 2.25 -7.31
CA SER A 126 33.08 3.09 -6.39
C SER A 126 32.32 4.36 -6.00
N GLY A 127 31.01 4.25 -5.76
CA GLY A 127 30.17 5.33 -5.26
C GLY A 127 30.21 5.45 -3.73
N HIS A 128 30.14 6.70 -3.21
CA HIS A 128 29.91 6.91 -1.78
C HIS A 128 28.56 6.30 -1.38
N VAL A 129 28.54 5.54 -0.28
CA VAL A 129 27.34 4.82 0.18
C VAL A 129 26.19 5.81 0.38
N MET A 130 25.06 5.54 -0.27
CA MET A 130 23.86 6.35 -0.14
C MET A 130 23.35 6.31 1.32
N PRO A 131 23.04 7.45 1.96
CA PRO A 131 22.65 7.48 3.36
C PRO A 131 21.31 6.79 3.57
N GLN A 132 21.16 6.15 4.73
CA GLN A 132 19.91 5.55 5.15
C GLN A 132 18.99 6.63 5.71
N CYS A 133 17.88 6.88 5.03
CA CYS A 133 16.90 7.88 5.41
C CYS A 133 15.76 7.28 6.24
N SER A 134 15.28 8.02 7.22
CA SER A 134 14.13 7.66 8.05
C SER A 134 13.09 8.79 8.11
N TYR A 135 11.85 8.40 8.38
CA TYR A 135 10.72 9.32 8.54
C TYR A 135 9.89 8.90 9.75
N THR A 136 9.67 9.83 10.67
CA THR A 136 8.95 9.60 11.93
C THR A 136 7.96 10.70 12.22
N LEU A 137 6.93 10.36 13.00
CA LEU A 137 5.90 11.28 13.48
C LEU A 137 6.10 11.49 14.98
N HIS A 138 6.13 12.74 15.43
CA HIS A 138 6.36 13.10 16.82
C HIS A 138 5.21 13.96 17.36
N ARG A 139 4.97 13.87 18.67
CA ARG A 139 4.00 14.71 19.39
C ARG A 139 4.72 15.81 20.16
N ASP A 140 4.05 16.94 20.35
CA ASP A 140 4.47 18.11 21.14
C ASP A 140 5.68 18.89 20.59
N SER A 141 6.69 18.22 20.05
CA SER A 141 7.83 18.84 19.35
C SER A 141 8.50 17.87 18.36
N ALA A 142 9.41 18.37 17.51
CA ALA A 142 10.22 17.54 16.62
C ALA A 142 11.10 16.51 17.36
N ASN A 143 11.49 16.80 18.60
CA ASN A 143 12.25 15.87 19.46
C ASN A 143 11.36 15.12 20.46
N GLY A 144 10.04 15.23 20.31
CA GLY A 144 9.08 14.61 21.22
C GLY A 144 9.01 13.09 21.08
N PRO A 145 8.11 12.43 21.81
CA PRO A 145 7.91 10.99 21.68
C PRO A 145 7.34 10.64 20.30
N ILE A 146 7.77 9.49 19.75
CA ILE A 146 7.24 8.95 18.49
C ILE A 146 5.75 8.62 18.66
N LEU A 147 4.94 9.22 17.80
CA LEU A 147 3.51 9.08 17.77
C LEU A 147 3.09 7.87 16.92
N ARG A 148 2.23 7.01 17.49
CA ARG A 148 1.64 5.86 16.79
C ARG A 148 0.18 6.05 16.40
N TYR A 149 -0.48 7.07 16.96
CA TYR A 149 -1.89 7.40 16.81
C TYR A 149 -2.07 8.89 17.08
N ALA A 150 -2.82 9.58 16.24
CA ALA A 150 -3.21 10.97 16.45
C ALA A 150 -4.73 11.08 16.52
N ARG A 151 -5.23 12.14 17.14
CA ARG A 151 -6.64 12.52 17.06
C ARG A 151 -6.79 13.66 16.06
N VAL A 152 -7.98 13.80 15.50
CA VAL A 152 -8.31 14.97 14.67
C VAL A 152 -8.10 16.23 15.51
N GLY A 153 -7.30 17.16 14.99
CA GLY A 153 -6.91 18.39 15.70
C GLY A 153 -5.57 18.31 16.44
N ASP A 154 -4.95 17.13 16.56
CA ASP A 154 -3.59 17.02 17.10
C ASP A 154 -2.58 17.69 16.14
N ILE A 155 -1.63 18.44 16.69
CA ILE A 155 -0.47 18.93 15.95
C ILE A 155 0.59 17.83 15.94
N ILE A 156 1.02 17.42 14.75
CA ILE A 156 2.00 16.36 14.53
C ILE A 156 3.25 16.95 13.89
N TYR A 157 4.41 16.57 14.41
CA TYR A 157 5.70 16.95 13.87
C TYR A 157 6.21 15.83 12.96
N HIS A 158 6.40 16.15 11.69
CA HIS A 158 6.97 15.25 10.69
C HIS A 158 8.48 15.46 10.67
N VAL A 159 9.24 14.41 10.94
CA VAL A 159 10.70 14.47 11.05
C VAL A 159 11.30 13.54 10.00
N TRP A 160 12.16 14.11 9.16
CA TRP A 160 12.96 13.38 8.20
C TRP A 160 14.42 13.47 8.62
N ASP A 161 15.10 12.33 8.65
CA ASP A 161 16.51 12.24 9.03
C ASP A 161 17.28 11.36 8.05
N CYS A 162 18.35 11.91 7.48
CA CYS A 162 19.26 11.24 6.55
C CYS A 162 20.69 11.62 6.91
N PRO A 163 21.28 11.03 7.96
CA PRO A 163 22.63 11.38 8.40
C PRO A 163 23.65 11.08 7.30
N SER A 164 24.41 12.09 6.90
CA SER A 164 25.48 11.99 5.91
C SER A 164 26.47 13.14 6.05
N ASP A 165 27.76 12.84 5.84
CA ASP A 165 28.82 13.84 5.78
C ASP A 165 28.94 14.50 4.40
N VAL A 166 28.27 13.94 3.38
CA VAL A 166 28.41 14.33 1.97
C VAL A 166 27.10 14.80 1.35
N TYR A 167 25.96 14.25 1.80
CA TYR A 167 24.65 14.58 1.26
C TYR A 167 23.84 15.44 2.25
N VAL A 168 23.03 16.34 1.71
CA VAL A 168 22.02 17.10 2.47
C VAL A 168 20.64 16.71 1.95
N MET A 169 19.67 16.60 2.86
CA MET A 169 18.30 16.23 2.52
C MET A 169 17.45 17.46 2.16
N LEU A 170 16.70 17.35 1.07
CA LEU A 170 15.59 18.26 0.74
C LEU A 170 14.33 17.44 0.48
N VAL A 171 13.23 17.78 1.16
CA VAL A 171 11.93 17.16 0.89
C VAL A 171 11.29 17.88 -0.29
N HIS A 172 11.44 17.32 -1.49
CA HIS A 172 10.96 17.91 -2.74
C HIS A 172 9.44 17.80 -2.94
N SER A 173 8.76 16.78 -2.40
CA SER A 173 7.30 16.67 -2.53
C SER A 173 6.72 15.72 -1.50
N CYS A 174 5.63 16.12 -0.87
CA CYS A 174 4.90 15.29 0.09
C CYS A 174 3.41 15.30 -0.26
N PHE A 175 2.81 14.12 -0.29
CA PHE A 175 1.40 13.91 -0.60
C PHE A 175 0.75 13.12 0.51
N ILE A 176 -0.42 13.57 0.96
CA ILE A 176 -1.33 12.75 1.77
C ILE A 176 -2.18 11.96 0.78
N LEU A 177 -2.15 10.64 0.93
CA LEU A 177 -2.98 9.71 0.15
C LEU A 177 -4.14 9.26 1.03
N ASP A 178 -5.37 9.46 0.56
CA ASP A 178 -6.59 9.08 1.29
C ASP A 178 -6.95 7.58 1.15
N GLY A 179 -6.10 6.80 0.45
CA GLY A 179 -6.33 5.40 0.08
C GLY A 179 -7.39 5.19 -1.01
N GLN A 180 -8.32 6.12 -1.17
CA GLN A 180 -9.43 6.11 -2.12
C GLN A 180 -9.07 6.63 -3.51
N GLY A 181 -7.87 7.23 -3.65
CA GLY A 181 -7.33 7.75 -4.90
C GLY A 181 -7.23 9.27 -4.94
N GLY A 182 -7.65 9.95 -3.87
CA GLY A 182 -7.34 11.34 -3.64
C GLY A 182 -5.90 11.50 -3.14
N GLU A 183 -5.24 12.50 -3.70
CA GLU A 183 -3.95 12.98 -3.20
C GLU A 183 -4.05 14.46 -2.85
N HIS A 184 -3.43 14.83 -1.74
CA HIS A 184 -3.33 16.21 -1.30
C HIS A 184 -1.86 16.57 -1.13
N LYS A 185 -1.38 17.51 -1.95
CA LYS A 185 0.01 17.99 -1.91
C LYS A 185 0.21 18.91 -0.70
N VAL A 186 1.12 18.53 0.20
CA VAL A 186 1.47 19.30 1.40
C VAL A 186 2.74 20.11 1.19
N ILE A 187 3.71 19.53 0.48
CA ILE A 187 4.98 20.17 0.11
C ILE A 187 5.07 20.14 -1.42
N ASP A 188 5.32 21.29 -2.05
CA ASP A 188 5.57 21.36 -3.49
C ASP A 188 7.01 21.05 -3.88
N SER A 189 7.21 20.97 -5.20
CA SER A 189 8.48 20.73 -5.90
C SER A 189 9.61 21.71 -5.55
N TYR A 190 9.33 22.80 -4.83
CA TYR A 190 10.34 23.74 -4.37
C TYR A 190 10.65 23.58 -2.87
N GLY A 191 10.05 22.59 -2.21
CA GLY A 191 10.14 22.40 -0.76
C GLY A 191 9.23 23.34 0.03
N SER A 192 8.31 24.05 -0.62
CA SER A 192 7.41 25.00 0.05
C SER A 192 6.16 24.29 0.57
N ILE A 193 5.81 24.59 1.82
CA ILE A 193 4.62 24.04 2.48
C ILE A 193 3.39 24.80 1.94
N ASN A 194 2.52 24.08 1.24
CA ASN A 194 1.31 24.66 0.61
C ASN A 194 0.06 24.62 1.51
N LEU A 195 0.18 24.13 2.75
CA LEU A 195 -0.94 24.02 3.67
C LEU A 195 -0.60 24.69 5.01
N PRO A 196 -1.41 25.66 5.48
CA PRO A 196 -1.36 26.05 6.89
C PRO A 196 -1.80 24.84 7.72
N LEU A 197 -1.05 24.53 8.78
CA LEU A 197 -1.30 23.43 9.72
C LEU A 197 -2.78 23.32 10.11
N PHE A 198 -3.51 22.45 9.42
CA PHE A 198 -4.67 21.71 9.93
C PHE A 198 -4.69 20.41 9.13
N CYS A 199 -4.15 19.34 9.71
CA CYS A 199 -4.35 17.99 9.19
C CYS A 199 -5.84 17.66 9.30
N LEU A 200 -6.57 17.97 8.23
CA LEU A 200 -7.80 17.34 7.83
C LEU A 200 -7.46 15.92 7.34
N PHE A 201 -8.01 14.93 8.06
CA PHE A 201 -8.24 13.53 7.71
C PHE A 201 -7.03 12.61 7.43
N CYS A 202 -6.84 11.66 8.35
CA CYS A 202 -6.66 10.25 8.01
C CYS A 202 -7.84 9.50 8.64
#